data_AF-A0A7W0MA72-F1
#
_entry.id   AF-A0A7W0MA72-F1
#
_cell.length_a   1.000
_cell.length_b   1.000
_cell.length_c   1.000
_cell.angle_alpha   90.00
_cell.angle_beta   90.00
_cell.angle_gamma   90.00
#
_symmetry.space_group_name_H-M   'P 1'
#
loop_
_entity.id
_entity.type
_entity.pdbx_description
1 polymer ?
#
loop_
_entity_poly.entity_id
_entity_poly.type
_entity_poly.pdbx_seq_one_letter_code
_entity_poly.pdbx_strand_id
1 'polypeptide(L)'
;MRHRMKGRKLGRNSSHRKALFKNMATALILTARPDEDDPAAPKVAGRIVTTVAKAKELRPKVEKLITMARKARVHEQQAEEFATRAERGTDAWKNWREGDQWQKWVNAKSPAIAMRRRAFSVLRSKEAVDILFDELAERFETRDGGYTRVVRLPTRRLGDGGQKAIIEFTGERDRPKASRAKAPVVKKEAAVAEPAPAESTEEKSEA
;
A
#
# COMPACT_ATOMS: atom_id res chain seq x y z
N MET A 1 8.45 -31.36 -6.89
CA MET A 1 8.20 -29.90 -6.71
C MET A 1 8.72 -29.18 -7.96
N ARG A 2 7.99 -28.25 -8.60
CA ARG A 2 8.55 -27.50 -9.74
C ARG A 2 9.43 -26.36 -9.21
N HIS A 3 10.74 -26.46 -9.37
CA HIS A 3 11.67 -25.41 -8.94
C HIS A 3 11.36 -24.08 -9.67
N ARG A 4 11.49 -22.95 -8.95
CA ARG A 4 11.25 -21.57 -9.44
C ARG A 4 9.83 -21.26 -9.94
N MET A 5 8.89 -22.21 -9.87
CA MET A 5 7.49 -21.99 -10.21
C MET A 5 6.67 -21.69 -8.94
N LYS A 6 6.36 -20.40 -8.73
CA LYS A 6 5.55 -19.93 -7.61
C LYS A 6 4.07 -19.82 -8.00
N GLY A 7 3.20 -20.03 -7.03
CA GLY A 7 1.76 -19.75 -7.14
C GLY A 7 0.88 -20.95 -7.49
N ARG A 8 -0.41 -20.82 -7.20
CA ARG A 8 -1.43 -21.87 -7.41
C ARG A 8 -1.98 -21.86 -8.84
N LYS A 9 -2.27 -23.06 -9.38
CA LYS A 9 -2.93 -23.19 -10.68
C LYS A 9 -4.43 -22.85 -10.66
N LEU A 10 -5.08 -22.95 -9.50
CA LEU A 10 -6.52 -22.68 -9.31
C LEU A 10 -7.44 -23.46 -10.26
N GLY A 11 -7.02 -24.65 -10.69
CA GLY A 11 -7.76 -25.47 -11.67
C GLY A 11 -7.95 -24.80 -13.04
N ARG A 12 -7.08 -23.85 -13.42
CA ARG A 12 -7.21 -23.07 -14.66
C ARG A 12 -5.95 -23.13 -15.51
N ASN A 13 -6.12 -23.06 -16.83
CA ASN A 13 -5.03 -22.82 -17.77
C ASN A 13 -4.43 -21.40 -17.58
N SER A 14 -3.34 -21.10 -18.29
CA SER A 14 -2.62 -19.83 -18.12
C SER A 14 -3.45 -18.60 -18.53
N SER A 15 -4.15 -18.66 -19.66
CA SER A 15 -4.95 -17.56 -20.19
C SER A 15 -6.14 -17.22 -19.28
N HIS A 16 -6.92 -18.22 -18.88
CA HIS A 16 -8.04 -18.04 -17.95
C HIS A 16 -7.55 -17.56 -16.58
N ARG A 17 -6.42 -18.07 -16.08
CA ARG A 17 -5.84 -17.57 -14.82
C ARG A 17 -5.43 -16.10 -14.93
N LYS A 18 -4.82 -15.67 -16.04
CA LYS A 18 -4.51 -14.25 -16.30
C LYS A 18 -5.78 -13.40 -16.33
N ALA A 19 -6.82 -13.84 -17.04
CA ALA A 19 -8.11 -13.15 -17.10
C ALA A 19 -8.80 -13.03 -15.73
N LEU A 20 -8.81 -14.11 -14.94
CA LEU A 20 -9.36 -14.11 -13.58
C LEU A 20 -8.68 -13.03 -12.72
N PHE A 21 -7.36 -12.99 -12.72
CA PHE A 21 -6.63 -12.03 -11.89
C PHE A 21 -6.71 -10.60 -12.41
N LYS A 22 -6.79 -10.41 -13.72
CA LYS A 22 -7.10 -9.11 -14.31
C LYS A 22 -8.44 -8.60 -13.76
N ASN A 23 -9.50 -9.37 -13.92
CA ASN A 23 -10.84 -8.97 -13.50
C ASN A 23 -10.91 -8.73 -11.99
N MET A 24 -10.26 -9.57 -11.17
CA MET A 24 -10.21 -9.36 -9.73
C MET A 24 -9.38 -8.13 -9.31
N ALA A 25 -8.29 -7.82 -10.00
CA ALA A 25 -7.49 -6.62 -9.72
C ALA A 25 -8.26 -5.36 -10.12
N THR A 26 -8.86 -5.36 -11.31
CA THR A 26 -9.72 -4.27 -11.79
C THR A 26 -10.87 -4.04 -10.83
N ALA A 27 -11.61 -5.08 -10.43
CA ALA A 27 -12.71 -4.96 -9.48
C ALA A 27 -12.25 -4.37 -8.13
N LEU A 28 -11.13 -4.84 -7.58
CA LEU A 28 -10.60 -4.30 -6.33
C LEU A 28 -10.25 -2.81 -6.45
N ILE A 29 -9.64 -2.39 -7.57
CA ILE A 29 -9.27 -0.98 -7.77
C ILE A 29 -10.52 -0.12 -7.96
N LEU A 30 -11.48 -0.55 -8.78
CA LEU A 30 -12.74 0.17 -8.99
C LEU A 30 -13.50 0.39 -7.66
N THR A 31 -13.45 -0.57 -6.74
CA THR A 31 -14.09 -0.38 -5.42
C THR A 31 -13.50 0.77 -4.60
N ALA A 32 -12.33 1.33 -4.94
CA ALA A 32 -11.77 2.49 -4.24
C ALA A 32 -12.60 3.77 -4.49
N ARG A 33 -13.21 3.89 -5.67
CA ARG A 33 -14.17 4.92 -6.03
C ARG A 33 -15.53 4.27 -6.29
N PRO A 34 -16.31 3.94 -5.24
CA PRO A 34 -17.65 3.40 -5.44
C PRO A 34 -18.52 4.47 -6.12
N ASP A 35 -19.31 4.05 -7.11
CA ASP A 35 -20.40 4.86 -7.64
C ASP A 35 -21.50 4.93 -6.58
N GLU A 36 -21.87 6.15 -6.15
CA GLU A 36 -22.88 6.35 -5.11
C GLU A 36 -24.28 5.96 -5.59
N ASP A 37 -24.52 6.03 -6.92
CA ASP A 37 -25.80 5.75 -7.54
C ASP A 37 -25.97 4.26 -7.88
N ASP A 38 -24.91 3.45 -7.80
CA ASP A 38 -24.98 2.01 -8.08
C ASP A 38 -25.51 1.23 -6.84
N PRO A 39 -26.70 0.63 -6.89
CA PRO A 39 -27.20 -0.19 -5.79
C PRO A 39 -26.35 -1.45 -5.52
N ALA A 40 -25.50 -1.85 -6.48
CA ALA A 40 -24.53 -2.93 -6.33
C ALA A 40 -23.17 -2.48 -5.78
N ALA A 41 -23.01 -1.18 -5.46
CA ALA A 41 -21.79 -0.63 -4.91
C ALA A 41 -21.36 -1.39 -3.64
N PRO A 42 -20.05 -1.60 -3.46
CA PRO A 42 -19.55 -2.27 -2.27
C PRO A 42 -19.85 -1.39 -1.04
N LYS A 43 -20.51 -1.97 -0.03
CA LYS A 43 -20.74 -1.34 1.29
C LYS A 43 -19.47 -0.74 1.92
N VAL A 44 -18.32 -1.25 1.52
CA VAL A 44 -17.00 -0.85 2.00
C VAL A 44 -16.09 -0.64 0.80
N ALA A 45 -15.69 0.61 0.57
CA ALA A 45 -14.73 0.96 -0.46
C ALA A 45 -13.39 0.21 -0.28
N GLY A 46 -12.73 -0.08 -1.40
CA GLY A 46 -11.41 -0.70 -1.44
C GLY A 46 -11.36 -2.16 -0.99
N ARG A 47 -12.46 -2.93 -1.08
CA ARG A 47 -12.49 -4.35 -0.71
C ARG A 47 -13.28 -5.23 -1.67
N ILE A 48 -12.80 -6.47 -1.81
CA ILE A 48 -13.57 -7.56 -2.46
C ILE A 48 -13.57 -8.83 -1.60
N VAL A 49 -14.64 -9.61 -1.71
CA VAL A 49 -14.76 -10.92 -1.05
C VAL A 49 -14.49 -12.03 -2.05
N THR A 50 -13.54 -12.91 -1.74
CA THR A 50 -13.15 -14.02 -2.61
C THR A 50 -12.71 -15.24 -1.79
N THR A 51 -12.04 -16.23 -2.38
CA THR A 51 -11.45 -17.35 -1.63
C THR A 51 -10.05 -17.03 -1.14
N VAL A 52 -9.63 -17.62 -0.02
CA VAL A 52 -8.27 -17.43 0.55
C VAL A 52 -7.19 -17.70 -0.49
N ALA A 53 -7.35 -18.75 -1.30
CA ALA A 53 -6.40 -19.11 -2.35
C ALA A 53 -6.31 -18.01 -3.42
N LYS A 54 -7.44 -17.47 -3.90
CA LYS A 54 -7.44 -16.40 -4.91
C LYS A 54 -6.89 -15.09 -4.34
N ALA A 55 -7.27 -14.73 -3.12
CA ALA A 55 -6.81 -13.52 -2.44
C ALA A 55 -5.27 -13.51 -2.29
N LYS A 56 -4.68 -14.60 -1.78
CA LYS A 56 -3.23 -14.69 -1.60
C LYS A 56 -2.44 -14.57 -2.92
N GLU A 57 -2.98 -15.09 -4.02
CA GLU A 57 -2.38 -15.00 -5.35
C GLU A 57 -2.63 -13.65 -6.04
N LEU A 58 -3.67 -12.92 -5.64
CA LEU A 58 -3.96 -11.58 -6.14
C LEU A 58 -2.99 -10.55 -5.56
N ARG A 59 -2.65 -10.65 -4.26
CA ARG A 59 -1.75 -9.70 -3.55
C ARG A 59 -0.54 -9.25 -4.38
N PRO A 60 0.38 -10.14 -4.82
CA PRO A 60 1.60 -9.69 -5.52
C PRO A 60 1.33 -8.92 -6.82
N LYS A 61 0.17 -9.13 -7.45
CA LYS A 61 -0.21 -8.39 -8.67
C LYS A 61 -0.63 -6.97 -8.34
N VAL A 62 -1.47 -6.82 -7.32
CA VAL A 62 -1.96 -5.50 -6.86
C VAL A 62 -0.83 -4.70 -6.21
N GLU A 63 0.01 -5.33 -5.39
CA GLU A 63 1.18 -4.68 -4.78
C GLU A 63 2.11 -4.09 -5.84
N LYS A 64 2.35 -4.82 -6.93
CA LYS A 64 3.18 -4.36 -8.04
C LYS A 64 2.52 -3.22 -8.82
N LEU A 65 1.20 -3.23 -8.99
CA LEU A 65 0.46 -2.15 -9.64
C LEU A 65 0.58 -0.84 -8.84
N ILE A 66 0.35 -0.88 -7.53
CA ILE A 66 0.48 0.29 -6.65
C ILE A 66 1.93 0.77 -6.60
N THR A 67 2.91 -0.15 -6.56
CA THR A 67 4.32 0.23 -6.60
C THR A 67 4.68 0.96 -7.90
N MET A 68 4.15 0.53 -9.05
CA MET A 68 4.34 1.25 -10.32
C MET A 68 3.67 2.62 -10.29
N ALA A 69 2.48 2.74 -9.70
CA ALA A 69 1.77 4.00 -9.57
C ALA A 69 2.52 5.03 -8.71
N ARG A 70 2.99 4.62 -7.52
CA ARG A 70 3.84 5.45 -6.64
C ARG A 70 5.11 5.93 -7.35
N LYS A 71 5.81 5.03 -8.03
CA LYS A 71 7.04 5.37 -8.78
C LYS A 71 6.77 6.33 -9.92
N ALA A 72 5.63 6.18 -10.60
CA ALA A 72 5.25 7.10 -11.66
C ALA A 72 5.06 8.51 -11.10
N ARG A 73 4.39 8.67 -9.94
CA ARG A 73 4.18 9.99 -9.31
C ARG A 73 5.48 10.76 -9.05
N VAL A 74 6.54 10.09 -8.62
CA VAL A 74 7.87 10.71 -8.45
C VAL A 74 8.40 11.27 -9.78
N HIS A 75 8.25 10.52 -10.87
CA HIS A 75 8.64 10.99 -12.21
C HIS A 75 7.74 12.12 -12.72
N GLU A 76 6.47 12.17 -12.31
CA GLU A 76 5.57 13.27 -12.63
C GLU A 76 5.96 14.55 -11.91
N GLN A 77 6.28 14.47 -10.61
CA GLN A 77 6.81 15.58 -9.82
C GLN A 77 8.11 16.12 -10.41
N GLN A 78 9.05 15.23 -10.79
CA GLN A 78 10.29 15.63 -11.47
C GLN A 78 10.03 16.30 -12.82
N ALA A 79 9.00 15.87 -13.55
CA ALA A 79 8.66 16.47 -14.83
C ALA A 79 8.02 17.87 -14.64
N GLU A 80 7.27 18.09 -13.56
CA GLU A 80 6.65 19.38 -13.26
C GLU A 80 7.68 20.51 -13.10
N GLU A 81 8.89 20.21 -12.62
CA GLU A 81 9.99 21.18 -12.52
C GLU A 81 10.40 21.77 -13.88
N PHE A 82 10.31 20.99 -14.96
CA PHE A 82 10.67 21.40 -16.32
C PHE A 82 9.46 21.82 -17.15
N ALA A 83 8.25 21.71 -16.60
CA ALA A 83 7.01 21.98 -17.32
C ALA A 83 6.79 23.50 -17.51
N THR A 84 6.30 23.88 -18.68
CA THR A 84 5.88 25.27 -18.92
C THR A 84 4.49 25.54 -18.34
N ARG A 85 4.29 26.75 -17.79
CA ARG A 85 2.97 27.27 -17.39
C ARG A 85 2.22 27.94 -18.54
N ALA A 86 2.86 28.10 -19.70
CA ALA A 86 2.25 28.72 -20.86
C ALA A 86 1.12 27.84 -21.43
N GLU A 87 0.02 28.48 -21.84
CA GLU A 87 -1.10 27.78 -22.45
C GLU A 87 -0.70 27.12 -23.77
N ARG A 88 -1.28 25.95 -24.02
CA ARG A 88 -1.00 25.16 -25.22
C ARG A 88 -1.39 25.94 -26.47
N GLY A 89 -0.45 26.10 -27.40
CA GLY A 89 -0.68 26.78 -28.68
C GLY A 89 -0.19 28.22 -28.75
N THR A 90 0.15 28.82 -27.60
CA THR A 90 0.83 30.13 -27.55
C THR A 90 2.26 30.06 -28.10
N ASP A 91 2.82 31.19 -28.51
CA ASP A 91 4.20 31.23 -29.01
C ASP A 91 5.22 30.90 -27.91
N ALA A 92 4.94 31.29 -26.66
CA ALA A 92 5.72 30.88 -25.50
C ALA A 92 5.75 29.34 -25.33
N TRP A 93 4.63 28.65 -25.58
CA TRP A 93 4.57 27.20 -25.57
C TRP A 93 5.34 26.56 -26.73
N LYS A 94 5.28 27.14 -27.94
CA LYS A 94 6.06 26.67 -29.10
C LYS A 94 7.55 26.79 -28.85
N ASN A 95 8.00 27.95 -28.35
CA ASN A 95 9.41 28.20 -28.01
C ASN A 95 9.93 27.23 -26.95
N TRP A 96 9.13 26.94 -25.91
CA TRP A 96 9.50 25.94 -24.91
C TRP A 96 9.63 24.53 -25.49
N ARG A 97 8.74 24.16 -26.42
CA ARG A 97 8.73 22.84 -27.09
C ARG A 97 9.98 22.61 -27.96
N GLU A 98 10.52 23.68 -28.53
CA GLU A 98 11.75 23.65 -29.33
C GLU A 98 13.03 23.73 -28.46
N GLY A 99 12.89 24.10 -27.18
CA GLY A 99 14.00 24.26 -26.25
C GLY A 99 14.46 22.97 -25.54
N ASP A 100 15.59 23.05 -24.85
CA ASP A 100 16.18 21.97 -24.03
C ASP A 100 15.28 21.57 -22.84
N GLN A 101 14.47 22.51 -22.33
CA GLN A 101 13.50 22.25 -21.26
C GLN A 101 12.45 21.20 -21.67
N TRP A 102 12.03 21.18 -22.94
CA TRP A 102 11.13 20.14 -23.44
C TRP A 102 11.78 18.76 -23.41
N GLN A 103 13.05 18.64 -23.81
CA GLN A 103 13.76 17.36 -23.80
C GLN A 103 13.92 16.83 -22.37
N LYS A 104 14.27 17.71 -21.42
CA LYS A 104 14.32 17.40 -19.99
C LYS A 104 12.96 16.94 -19.46
N TRP A 105 11.89 17.66 -19.80
CA TRP A 105 10.52 17.31 -19.44
C TRP A 105 10.10 15.95 -20.00
N VAL A 106 10.35 15.67 -21.28
CA VAL A 106 10.03 14.39 -21.93
C VAL A 106 10.78 13.25 -21.25
N ASN A 107 12.08 13.43 -20.99
CA ASN A 107 12.90 12.42 -20.32
C ASN A 107 12.41 12.12 -18.90
N ALA A 108 12.03 13.16 -18.14
CA ALA A 108 11.46 13.00 -16.81
C ALA A 108 10.08 12.33 -16.82
N LYS A 109 9.19 12.71 -17.75
CA LYS A 109 7.79 12.23 -17.83
C LYS A 109 7.67 10.83 -18.46
N SER A 110 8.58 10.46 -19.36
CA SER A 110 8.51 9.21 -20.15
C SER A 110 8.38 7.94 -19.28
N PRO A 111 9.16 7.75 -18.19
CA PRO A 111 8.99 6.61 -17.29
C PRO A 111 7.58 6.50 -16.68
N ALA A 112 6.96 7.61 -16.27
CA ALA A 112 5.60 7.62 -15.74
C ALA A 112 4.58 7.12 -16.78
N ILE A 113 4.70 7.62 -18.02
CA ILE A 113 3.87 7.18 -19.16
C ILE A 113 4.05 5.68 -19.43
N ALA A 114 5.30 5.19 -19.40
CA ALA A 114 5.60 3.78 -19.60
C ALA A 114 4.97 2.89 -18.51
N MET A 115 5.01 3.31 -17.25
CA MET A 115 4.36 2.61 -16.14
C MET A 115 2.84 2.59 -16.29
N ARG A 116 2.23 3.70 -16.69
CA ARG A 116 0.78 3.80 -16.96
C ARG A 116 0.34 2.87 -18.09
N ARG A 117 1.08 2.85 -19.20
CA ARG A 117 0.87 1.90 -20.33
C ARG A 117 1.00 0.46 -19.89
N ARG A 118 1.98 0.14 -19.05
CA ARG A 118 2.17 -1.20 -18.49
C ARG A 118 1.01 -1.61 -17.58
N ALA A 119 0.53 -0.72 -16.71
CA ALA A 119 -0.65 -0.99 -15.89
C ALA A 119 -1.89 -1.24 -16.75
N PHE A 120 -2.13 -0.43 -17.78
CA PHE A 120 -3.22 -0.61 -18.73
C PHE A 120 -3.15 -1.95 -19.47
N SER A 121 -1.96 -2.40 -19.87
CA SER A 121 -1.78 -3.71 -20.52
C SER A 121 -2.27 -4.88 -19.66
N VAL A 122 -2.18 -4.74 -18.33
CA VAL A 122 -2.61 -5.74 -17.35
C VAL A 122 -4.11 -5.61 -17.05
N LEU A 123 -4.59 -4.40 -16.73
CA LEU A 123 -5.96 -4.16 -16.25
C LEU A 123 -7.00 -4.09 -17.37
N ARG A 124 -6.64 -3.52 -18.53
CA ARG A 124 -7.52 -3.26 -19.68
C ARG A 124 -8.78 -2.46 -19.35
N SER A 125 -8.73 -1.66 -18.28
CA SER A 125 -9.75 -0.65 -17.92
C SER A 125 -9.03 0.68 -17.76
N LYS A 126 -9.56 1.74 -18.40
CA LYS A 126 -9.02 3.10 -18.30
C LYS A 126 -9.29 3.67 -16.91
N GLU A 127 -10.54 3.59 -16.47
CA GLU A 127 -11.00 4.05 -15.17
C GLU A 127 -10.19 3.45 -14.01
N ALA A 128 -9.97 2.13 -14.01
CA ALA A 128 -9.16 1.50 -12.97
C ALA A 128 -7.69 1.95 -13.00
N VAL A 129 -7.16 2.36 -14.16
CA VAL A 129 -5.80 2.93 -14.25
C VAL A 129 -5.80 4.36 -13.71
N ASP A 130 -6.83 5.15 -13.97
CA ASP A 130 -6.97 6.51 -13.47
C ASP A 130 -7.02 6.49 -11.93
N ILE A 131 -7.92 5.70 -11.33
CA ILE A 131 -8.01 5.51 -9.87
C ILE A 131 -6.68 5.01 -9.27
N LEU A 132 -5.97 4.13 -9.97
CA LEU A 132 -4.71 3.58 -9.50
C LEU A 132 -3.59 4.63 -9.41
N PHE A 133 -3.50 5.53 -10.38
CA PHE A 133 -2.42 6.53 -10.47
C PHE A 133 -2.76 7.84 -9.76
N ASP A 134 -4.04 8.17 -9.64
CA ASP A 134 -4.47 9.41 -9.01
C ASP A 134 -4.64 9.16 -7.49
N GLU A 135 -5.62 8.34 -7.10
CA GLU A 135 -6.00 8.16 -5.69
C GLU A 135 -5.09 7.19 -4.93
N LEU A 136 -4.87 5.98 -5.48
CA LEU A 136 -4.14 4.94 -4.77
C LEU A 136 -2.65 5.25 -4.66
N ALA A 137 -2.08 5.97 -5.64
CA ALA A 137 -0.69 6.40 -5.59
C ALA A 137 -0.46 7.43 -4.48
N GLU A 138 -1.36 8.42 -4.36
CA GLU A 138 -1.34 9.43 -3.30
C GLU A 138 -1.54 8.80 -1.92
N ARG A 139 -2.59 7.97 -1.77
CA ARG A 139 -2.91 7.29 -0.51
C ARG A 139 -1.74 6.51 0.07
N PHE A 140 -0.92 5.89 -0.79
CA PHE A 140 0.17 5.02 -0.36
C PHE A 140 1.56 5.63 -0.53
N GLU A 141 1.67 6.94 -0.75
CA GLU A 141 2.95 7.62 -0.95
C GLU A 141 3.99 7.28 0.12
N THR A 142 3.60 7.36 1.39
CA THR A 142 4.48 7.17 2.55
C THR A 142 4.71 5.70 2.92
N ARG A 143 4.00 4.75 2.30
CA ARG A 143 4.05 3.32 2.67
C ARG A 143 4.92 2.52 1.71
N ASP A 144 6.00 1.94 2.20
CA ASP A 144 6.90 1.08 1.41
C ASP A 144 6.47 -0.40 1.40
N GLY A 145 5.28 -0.63 0.86
CA GLY A 145 4.73 -1.97 0.62
C GLY A 145 3.74 -2.45 1.67
N GLY A 146 3.08 -3.57 1.38
CA GLY A 146 1.98 -4.05 2.21
C GLY A 146 0.72 -3.22 2.03
N TYR A 147 0.42 -2.85 0.79
CA TYR A 147 -0.74 -2.02 0.46
C TYR A 147 -2.06 -2.78 0.64
N THR A 148 -2.02 -4.10 0.51
CA THR A 148 -3.16 -4.99 0.63
C THR A 148 -3.08 -5.92 1.84
N ARG A 149 -4.23 -6.10 2.48
CA ARG A 149 -4.45 -7.06 3.57
C ARG A 149 -5.41 -8.15 3.12
N VAL A 150 -5.18 -9.38 3.59
CA VAL A 150 -6.11 -10.51 3.40
C VAL A 150 -6.63 -10.98 4.75
N VAL A 151 -7.93 -10.80 4.98
CA VAL A 151 -8.62 -11.21 6.21
C VAL A 151 -9.44 -12.45 5.91
N ARG A 152 -9.24 -13.53 6.68
CA ARG A 152 -10.05 -14.74 6.54
C ARG A 152 -11.44 -14.49 7.13
N LEU A 153 -12.46 -14.94 6.43
CA LEU A 153 -13.82 -14.89 6.94
C LEU A 153 -14.12 -16.16 7.76
N PRO A 154 -14.93 -16.05 8.83
CA PRO A 154 -15.35 -17.21 9.62
C PRO A 154 -16.29 -18.12 8.81
N THR A 155 -17.11 -17.52 7.95
CA THR A 155 -18.06 -18.25 7.11
C THR A 155 -17.36 -18.86 5.89
N ARG A 156 -17.73 -20.11 5.61
CA ARG A 156 -17.37 -20.78 4.36
C ARG A 156 -18.31 -20.38 3.26
N ARG A 157 -17.90 -20.63 2.01
CA ARG A 157 -18.79 -20.49 0.87
C ARG A 157 -19.85 -21.60 0.89
N LEU A 158 -21.09 -21.19 0.71
CA LEU A 158 -22.23 -22.11 0.59
C LEU A 158 -22.08 -22.94 -0.70
N GLY A 159 -22.35 -24.24 -0.63
CA GLY A 159 -22.22 -25.18 -1.75
C GLY A 159 -20.88 -25.93 -1.76
N ASP A 160 -19.76 -25.24 -1.99
CA ASP A 160 -18.44 -25.88 -2.17
C ASP A 160 -17.54 -25.92 -0.90
N GLY A 161 -18.00 -25.34 0.21
CA GLY A 161 -17.26 -25.30 1.48
C GLY A 161 -15.95 -24.50 1.45
N GLY A 162 -15.70 -23.75 0.37
CA GLY A 162 -14.45 -23.02 0.16
C GLY A 162 -14.21 -21.92 1.19
N GLN A 163 -12.98 -21.85 1.74
CA GLN A 163 -12.65 -20.81 2.72
C GLN A 163 -12.64 -19.42 2.08
N LYS A 164 -13.53 -18.54 2.55
CA LYS A 164 -13.63 -17.16 2.08
C LYS A 164 -12.60 -16.25 2.75
N ALA A 165 -12.23 -15.19 2.05
CA ALA A 165 -11.40 -14.11 2.55
C ALA A 165 -11.84 -12.79 1.93
N ILE A 166 -11.65 -11.72 2.68
CA ILE A 166 -11.65 -10.35 2.18
C ILE A 166 -10.21 -10.02 1.77
N ILE A 167 -10.05 -9.39 0.62
CA ILE A 167 -8.83 -8.64 0.31
C ILE A 167 -9.20 -7.15 0.24
N GLU A 168 -8.45 -6.33 0.95
CA GLU A 168 -8.73 -4.90 1.14
C GLU A 168 -7.46 -4.06 1.08
N PHE A 169 -7.61 -2.79 0.71
CA PHE A 169 -6.56 -1.78 0.86
C PHE A 169 -6.37 -1.41 2.34
N THR A 170 -5.13 -1.16 2.73
CA THR A 170 -4.74 -0.83 4.10
C THR A 170 -4.88 0.69 4.39
N GLY A 171 -4.87 1.10 5.66
CA GLY A 171 -4.93 2.52 6.07
C GLY A 171 -6.18 2.92 6.86
N GLU A 172 -7.36 2.88 6.25
CA GLU A 172 -8.62 3.36 6.88
C GLU A 172 -9.08 2.53 8.09
N ARG A 173 -8.93 1.20 7.99
CA ARG A 173 -9.50 0.23 8.96
C ARG A 173 -8.42 -0.70 9.48
N ASP A 174 -7.19 -0.19 9.53
CA ASP A 174 -6.13 -0.91 10.20
C ASP A 174 -6.50 -1.01 11.69
N ARG A 175 -6.59 -2.24 12.23
CA ARG A 175 -6.79 -2.42 13.68
C ARG A 175 -5.69 -1.60 14.38
N PRO A 176 -6.02 -0.80 15.41
CA PRO A 176 -5.00 -0.12 16.16
C PRO A 176 -4.01 -1.18 16.64
N LYS A 177 -2.71 -0.93 16.42
CA LYS A 177 -1.68 -1.78 17.02
C LYS A 177 -1.96 -1.73 18.52
N ALA A 178 -2.35 -2.85 19.12
CA ALA A 178 -2.27 -2.99 20.55
C ALA A 178 -0.82 -2.66 20.89
N SER A 179 -0.57 -1.53 21.56
CA SER A 179 0.72 -1.29 22.17
C SER A 179 0.96 -2.51 23.03
N ARG A 180 2.11 -3.18 22.86
CA ARG A 180 2.50 -4.23 23.80
C ARG A 180 2.39 -3.59 25.18
N ALA A 181 1.47 -4.06 26.01
CA ALA A 181 1.45 -3.65 27.41
C ALA A 181 2.87 -3.89 27.92
N LYS A 182 3.54 -2.82 28.37
CA LYS A 182 4.85 -2.97 29.02
C LYS A 182 4.62 -3.95 30.16
N ALA A 183 5.39 -5.03 30.19
CA ALA A 183 5.35 -5.96 31.32
C ALA A 183 5.52 -5.13 32.60
N PRO A 184 4.75 -5.40 33.67
CA PRO A 184 4.86 -4.64 34.90
C PRO A 184 6.31 -4.79 35.40
N VAL A 185 7.05 -3.68 35.39
CA VAL A 185 8.37 -3.63 36.01
C VAL A 185 8.11 -3.66 37.50
N VAL A 186 8.35 -4.81 38.12
CA VAL A 186 8.42 -4.90 39.58
C VAL A 186 9.54 -3.95 40.00
N LYS A 187 9.16 -2.81 40.58
CA LYS A 187 10.13 -1.92 41.24
C LYS A 187 10.74 -2.75 42.35
N LYS A 188 12.02 -3.10 42.20
CA LYS A 188 12.80 -3.68 43.28
C LYS A 188 12.83 -2.62 44.37
N GLU A 189 12.08 -2.83 45.45
CA GLU A 189 12.20 -2.00 46.64
C GLU A 189 13.66 -1.96 47.04
N ALA A 190 14.11 -0.74 47.33
CA ALA A 190 15.47 -0.45 47.72
C ALA A 190 15.88 -1.40 48.85
N ALA A 191 17.02 -2.06 48.65
CA ALA A 191 17.70 -2.77 49.70
C ALA A 191 17.80 -1.87 50.93
N VAL A 192 17.23 -2.34 52.04
CA VAL A 192 17.39 -1.76 53.37
C VAL A 192 18.90 -1.60 53.60
N ALA A 193 19.33 -0.35 53.73
CA ALA A 193 20.70 -0.02 54.10
C ALA A 193 20.90 -0.43 55.56
N GLU A 194 21.77 -1.41 55.78
CA GLU A 194 22.34 -1.74 57.07
C GLU A 194 23.27 -0.59 57.51
N PRO A 195 23.18 -0.08 58.76
CA PRO A 195 23.94 1.10 59.17
C PRO A 195 25.42 0.77 59.40
N ALA A 196 26.29 1.64 58.89
CA ALA A 196 27.74 1.62 59.12
C ALA A 196 28.10 1.91 60.60
N PRO A 197 29.25 1.40 61.10
CA PRO A 197 29.61 1.48 62.52
C PRO A 197 30.08 2.89 62.92
N ALA A 198 29.74 3.28 64.15
CA ALA A 198 30.12 4.56 64.75
C ALA A 198 31.58 4.53 65.24
N GLU A 199 32.40 5.48 64.76
CA GLU A 199 33.66 5.87 65.38
C GLU A 199 33.43 7.03 66.35
N SER A 200 34.07 6.91 67.50
CA SER A 200 34.04 7.75 68.70
C SER A 200 34.83 9.05 68.55
N THR A 201 34.27 10.16 69.04
CA THR A 201 35.05 11.27 69.60
C THR A 201 34.41 11.73 70.90
N GLU A 202 35.14 11.52 71.99
CA GLU A 202 34.88 12.00 73.34
C GLU A 202 34.84 13.53 73.39
N GLU A 203 33.78 14.06 73.97
CA GLU A 203 33.66 15.45 74.38
C GLU A 203 34.08 15.55 75.86
N LYS A 204 34.96 16.51 76.15
CA LYS A 204 35.46 16.84 77.48
C LYS A 204 34.30 17.17 78.42
N SER A 205 34.25 16.55 79.60
CA SER A 205 33.47 17.03 80.74
C SER A 205 34.36 17.81 81.71
N GLU A 206 33.91 19.04 81.97
CA GLU A 206 34.30 19.94 83.05
C GLU A 206 33.82 19.38 84.41
N ALA A 207 34.53 19.75 85.48
CA ALA A 207 34.35 19.46 86.92
C ALA A 207 35.04 18.22 87.50
#